data_AF-A0A432HZZ8-F1
#
_entry.id   AF-A0A432HZZ8-F1
#
_cell.length_a   1.000
_cell.length_b   1.000
_cell.length_c   1.000
_cell.angle_alpha   90.00
_cell.angle_beta   90.00
_cell.angle_gamma   90.00
#
_symmetry.space_group_name_H-M   'P 1'
#
loop_
_entity.id
_entity.type
_entity.pdbx_description
1 polymer ?
#
loop_
_entity_poly.entity_id
_entity_poly.type
_entity_poly.pdbx_seq_one_letter_code
_entity_poly.pdbx_strand_id
1 'polypeptide(L)'
;MESGAHVDAELPLDIGRIRLTSAELVRLLHISIVIFTGIGWAFSSVQVLWVHLVLVPVMKLHWLTNGGICFLTTVEHRLRGNPTAGTVEQPGFVYQFVCMLMEDPPQEEKVTLWMERAMWAGWLVTILKLFVL
;
A
#
# COMPACT_ATOMS: atom_id res chain seq x y z
N MET A 1 37.13 -33.94 -13.86
CA MET A 1 36.78 -32.58 -14.29
C MET A 1 35.28 -32.47 -14.14
N GLU A 2 34.84 -31.91 -13.01
CA GLU A 2 33.43 -31.83 -12.65
C GLU A 2 32.72 -30.75 -13.45
N SER A 3 31.54 -31.14 -13.93
CA SER A 3 30.49 -30.32 -14.50
C SER A 3 29.96 -29.33 -13.45
N GLY A 4 29.96 -28.04 -13.78
CA GLY A 4 29.37 -26.99 -12.96
C GLY A 4 28.70 -25.96 -13.85
N ALA A 5 27.48 -26.28 -14.29
CA ALA A 5 26.56 -25.33 -14.91
C ALA A 5 26.28 -24.19 -13.92
N HIS A 6 26.90 -23.02 -14.15
CA HIS A 6 26.42 -21.80 -13.53
C HIS A 6 25.34 -21.22 -14.41
N VAL A 7 24.12 -21.57 -14.01
CA VAL A 7 22.82 -21.06 -14.42
C VAL A 7 22.91 -19.57 -14.78
N ASP A 8 22.43 -19.27 -15.98
CA ASP A 8 22.28 -17.96 -16.56
C ASP A 8 21.56 -17.01 -15.59
N ALA A 9 22.31 -16.04 -15.05
CA ALA A 9 21.71 -14.88 -14.41
C ALA A 9 21.20 -13.93 -15.49
N GLU A 10 20.16 -14.33 -16.21
CA GLU A 10 19.43 -13.43 -17.11
C GLU A 10 18.60 -12.44 -16.29
N LEU A 11 19.14 -11.25 -16.00
CA LEU A 11 18.35 -10.01 -15.90
C LEU A 11 19.24 -8.85 -16.36
N PRO A 12 18.81 -8.09 -17.38
CA PRO A 12 17.69 -7.19 -17.17
C PRO A 12 16.60 -7.38 -18.23
N LEU A 13 15.36 -7.59 -17.79
CA LEU A 13 14.22 -7.25 -18.62
C LEU A 13 14.36 -5.76 -18.98
N ASP A 14 14.45 -5.43 -20.27
CA ASP A 14 14.35 -4.05 -20.73
C ASP A 14 12.93 -3.55 -20.41
N ILE A 15 12.77 -2.95 -19.23
CA ILE A 15 11.50 -2.42 -18.78
C ILE A 15 11.29 -1.10 -19.50
N GLY A 16 10.53 -1.18 -20.59
CA GLY A 16 10.19 -0.01 -21.40
C GLY A 16 9.63 1.13 -20.55
N ARG A 17 9.95 2.36 -20.94
CA ARG A 17 9.59 3.61 -20.25
C ARG A 17 8.11 3.70 -19.84
N ILE A 18 7.21 3.18 -20.68
CA ILE A 18 5.76 3.16 -20.41
C ILE A 18 5.45 2.36 -19.14
N ARG A 19 6.05 1.18 -18.95
CA ARG A 19 5.82 0.36 -17.75
C ARG A 19 6.29 1.06 -16.48
N LEU A 20 7.44 1.74 -16.55
CA LEU A 20 7.97 2.52 -15.43
C LEU A 20 7.06 3.71 -15.10
N THR A 21 6.59 4.46 -16.11
CA THR A 21 5.64 5.55 -15.90
C THR A 21 4.32 5.03 -15.30
N SER A 22 3.80 3.90 -15.77
CA SER A 22 2.63 3.26 -15.18
C SER A 22 2.88 2.83 -13.72
N ALA A 23 4.07 2.30 -13.40
CA ALA A 23 4.42 1.92 -12.03
C ALA A 23 4.39 3.13 -11.10
N GLU A 24 4.95 4.27 -11.52
CA GLU A 24 4.90 5.50 -10.72
C GLU A 24 3.47 6.04 -10.54
N LEU A 25 2.63 5.96 -11.58
CA LEU A 25 1.22 6.35 -11.46
C LEU A 25 0.46 5.48 -10.45
N VAL A 26 0.68 4.16 -10.49
CA VAL A 26 0.08 3.22 -9.54
C VAL A 26 0.58 3.50 -8.12
N ARG A 27 1.88 3.77 -7.95
CA ARG A 27 2.47 4.15 -6.67
C ARG A 27 1.84 5.44 -6.13
N LEU A 28 1.74 6.48 -6.95
CA LEU A 28 1.14 7.77 -6.57
C LEU A 28 -0.33 7.61 -6.14
N LEU A 29 -1.11 6.84 -6.89
CA LEU A 29 -2.49 6.52 -6.54
C LEU A 29 -2.56 5.81 -5.19
N HIS A 30 -1.67 4.84 -4.96
CA HIS A 30 -1.64 4.09 -3.71
C HIS A 30 -1.27 4.98 -2.52
N ILE A 31 -0.24 5.84 -2.65
CA ILE A 31 0.11 6.85 -1.64
C ILE A 31 -1.11 7.72 -1.31
N SER A 32 -1.81 8.18 -2.35
CA SER A 32 -2.97 9.07 -2.21
C SER A 32 -4.11 8.39 -1.43
N ILE A 33 -4.38 7.11 -1.69
CA ILE A 33 -5.36 6.32 -0.94
C ILE A 33 -4.94 6.17 0.52
N VAL A 34 -3.69 5.80 0.79
CA VAL A 34 -3.19 5.62 2.17
C VAL A 34 -3.27 6.93 2.95
N ILE A 35 -2.80 8.03 2.37
CA ILE A 35 -2.92 9.37 2.99
C ILE A 35 -4.39 9.68 3.25
N PHE A 36 -5.27 9.52 2.27
CA PHE A 36 -6.69 9.79 2.42
C PHE A 36 -7.34 8.94 3.52
N THR A 37 -6.99 7.66 3.66
CA THR A 37 -7.50 6.84 4.77
C THR A 37 -7.05 7.35 6.13
N GLY A 38 -5.85 7.96 6.22
CA GLY A 38 -5.32 8.56 7.44
C GLY A 38 -5.90 9.94 7.80
N ILE A 39 -6.26 10.77 6.81
CA ILE A 39 -6.67 12.17 7.04
C ILE A 39 -8.09 12.52 6.57
N GLY A 40 -8.80 11.62 5.89
CA GLY A 40 -10.11 11.89 5.28
C GLY A 40 -11.18 12.35 6.28
N TRP A 41 -11.07 11.91 7.53
CA TRP A 41 -11.93 12.31 8.65
C TRP A 41 -11.80 13.80 9.03
N ALA A 42 -10.67 14.44 8.71
CA ALA A 42 -10.43 15.84 9.04
C ALA A 42 -11.29 16.79 8.20
N PHE A 43 -11.70 16.37 6.99
CA PHE A 43 -12.56 17.16 6.11
C PHE A 43 -14.00 17.26 6.63
N SER A 44 -14.68 18.36 6.35
CA SER A 44 -16.10 18.56 6.72
C SER A 44 -17.07 18.40 5.54
N SER A 45 -16.57 18.12 4.34
CA SER A 45 -17.42 17.81 3.19
C SER A 45 -18.11 16.46 3.42
N VAL A 46 -19.45 16.47 3.37
CA VAL A 46 -20.27 15.26 3.52
C VAL A 46 -19.90 14.20 2.49
N GLN A 47 -19.64 14.60 1.24
CA GLN A 47 -19.22 13.67 0.18
C GLN A 47 -17.88 13.00 0.53
N VAL A 48 -16.90 13.77 1.00
CA VAL A 48 -15.60 13.23 1.42
C VAL A 48 -15.76 12.25 2.58
N LEU A 49 -16.59 12.59 3.56
CA LEU A 49 -16.85 11.73 4.71
C LEU A 49 -17.53 10.43 4.30
N TRP A 50 -18.50 10.44 3.37
CA TRP A 50 -19.10 9.21 2.84
C TRP A 50 -18.09 8.33 2.11
N VAL A 51 -17.22 8.94 1.29
CA VAL A 51 -16.14 8.20 0.61
C VAL A 51 -15.21 7.57 1.65
N HIS A 52 -14.79 8.31 2.67
CA HIS A 52 -13.94 7.81 3.75
C HIS A 52 -14.61 6.68 4.54
N LEU A 53 -15.90 6.84 4.86
CA LEU A 53 -16.71 5.86 5.59
C LEU A 53 -16.72 4.50 4.89
N VAL A 54 -16.85 4.49 3.56
CA VAL A 54 -16.89 3.26 2.75
C VAL A 54 -15.48 2.73 2.46
N LEU A 55 -14.55 3.62 2.12
CA LEU A 55 -13.23 3.22 1.65
C LEU A 55 -12.39 2.52 2.72
N VAL A 56 -12.41 3.00 3.96
CA VAL A 56 -11.64 2.39 5.07
C VAL A 56 -11.99 0.92 5.29
N PRO A 57 -13.27 0.53 5.52
CA PRO A 57 -13.62 -0.87 5.72
C PRO A 57 -13.40 -1.72 4.48
N VAL A 58 -13.64 -1.18 3.27
CA VAL A 58 -13.36 -1.89 2.01
C VAL A 58 -11.86 -2.18 1.87
N MET A 59 -11.00 -1.21 2.18
CA MET A 59 -9.55 -1.40 2.14
C MET A 59 -9.10 -2.43 3.18
N LYS A 60 -9.63 -2.37 4.41
CA LYS A 60 -9.30 -3.37 5.44
C LYS A 60 -9.74 -4.76 5.01
N LEU A 61 -10.94 -4.90 4.45
CA LEU A 61 -11.44 -6.18 3.92
C LEU A 61 -10.53 -6.70 2.81
N HIS A 62 -10.12 -5.82 1.88
CA HIS A 62 -9.16 -6.15 0.83
C HIS A 62 -7.83 -6.67 1.40
N TRP A 63 -7.29 -6.04 2.44
CA TRP A 63 -6.07 -6.55 3.09
C TRP A 63 -6.28 -7.91 3.77
N LEU A 64 -7.41 -8.11 4.44
CA LEU A 64 -7.72 -9.39 5.09
C LEU A 64 -7.84 -10.53 4.08
N THR A 65 -8.42 -10.28 2.91
CA THR A 65 -8.58 -11.30 1.86
C THR A 65 -7.36 -11.47 0.96
N ASN A 66 -6.40 -10.54 1.00
CA ASN A 66 -5.21 -10.53 0.15
C ASN A 66 -3.90 -10.64 0.96
N GLY A 67 -3.91 -11.35 2.08
CA GLY A 67 -2.71 -11.67 2.86
C GLY A 67 -1.98 -10.47 3.47
N GLY A 68 -2.70 -9.38 3.76
CA GLY A 68 -2.12 -8.12 4.26
C GLY A 68 -1.50 -7.24 3.17
N ILE A 69 -1.58 -7.65 1.90
CA ILE A 69 -0.93 -6.97 0.79
C ILE A 69 -1.96 -6.16 -0.01
N CYS A 70 -1.63 -4.91 -0.33
CA CYS A 70 -2.47 -4.12 -1.23
C CYS A 70 -2.29 -4.57 -2.70
N PHE A 71 -3.39 -4.69 -3.43
CA PHE A 71 -3.36 -5.05 -4.85
C PHE A 71 -2.52 -4.07 -5.68
N LEU A 72 -2.58 -2.77 -5.35
CA LEU A 72 -1.80 -1.75 -6.05
C LEU A 72 -0.29 -1.95 -5.91
N THR A 73 0.19 -2.42 -4.75
CA THR A 73 1.62 -2.77 -4.57
C THR A 73 2.02 -3.92 -5.48
N THR A 74 1.18 -4.95 -5.59
CA THR A 74 1.44 -6.08 -6.48
C THR A 74 1.46 -5.62 -7.94
N VAL A 75 0.54 -4.74 -8.36
CA VAL A 75 0.54 -4.16 -9.71
C VAL A 75 1.82 -3.35 -9.95
N GLU A 76 2.21 -2.49 -9.02
CA GLU A 76 3.47 -1.72 -9.11
C GLU A 76 4.68 -2.65 -9.28
N HIS A 77 4.82 -3.66 -8.41
CA HIS A 77 5.92 -4.61 -8.45
C HIS A 77 5.96 -5.39 -9.77
N ARG A 78 4.80 -5.80 -10.31
CA ARG A 78 4.71 -6.44 -11.64
C ARG A 78 5.14 -5.49 -12.76
N LEU A 79 4.73 -4.23 -12.70
CA LEU A 79 5.13 -3.22 -13.69
C LEU A 79 6.65 -2.98 -13.66
N ARG A 80 7.26 -3.01 -12.46
CA ARG A 80 8.72 -2.95 -12.25
C ARG A 80 9.46 -4.27 -12.49
N GLY A 81 8.77 -5.33 -12.92
CA GLY A 81 9.39 -6.62 -13.23
C GLY A 81 9.94 -7.36 -12.01
N ASN A 82 9.43 -7.08 -10.81
CA ASN A 82 9.87 -7.74 -9.59
C ASN A 82 9.38 -9.21 -9.57
N PRO A 83 10.27 -10.21 -9.43
CA PRO A 83 9.91 -11.62 -9.46
C PRO A 83 9.03 -12.07 -8.30
N THR A 84 9.04 -11.36 -7.16
CA THR A 84 8.26 -11.71 -5.96
C THR A 84 6.88 -11.03 -5.91
N ALA A 85 6.46 -10.38 -6.99
CA ALA A 85 5.20 -9.63 -7.04
C ALA A 85 3.96 -10.52 -6.80
N GLY A 86 3.28 -10.31 -5.67
CA GLY A 86 2.09 -11.06 -5.24
C GLY A 86 2.40 -12.31 -4.43
N THR A 87 3.66 -12.51 -4.04
CA THR A 87 4.08 -13.60 -3.14
C THR A 87 4.04 -13.15 -1.67
N VAL A 88 4.16 -14.11 -0.74
CA VAL A 88 4.21 -13.85 0.71
C VAL A 88 5.43 -13.05 1.15
N GLU A 89 6.47 -12.99 0.32
CA GLU A 89 7.70 -12.24 0.59
C GLU A 89 7.58 -10.75 0.22
N GLN A 90 6.48 -10.35 -0.45
CA GLN A 90 6.28 -8.97 -0.84
C GLN A 90 6.02 -8.10 0.42
N PRO A 91 6.79 -7.01 0.65
CA PRO A 91 6.61 -6.20 1.84
C PRO A 91 5.29 -5.44 1.84
N GLY A 92 4.75 -5.16 3.03
CA GLY A 92 3.57 -4.32 3.19
C GLY A 92 3.84 -2.87 2.77
N PHE A 93 2.89 -2.25 2.07
CA PHE A 93 3.07 -0.89 1.57
C PHE A 93 3.14 0.17 2.67
N VAL A 94 2.37 -0.01 3.75
CA VAL A 94 2.36 0.95 4.87
C VAL A 94 3.75 1.05 5.51
N TYR A 95 4.45 -0.08 5.66
CA TYR A 95 5.82 -0.09 6.15
C TYR A 95 6.77 0.58 5.15
N GLN A 96 6.70 0.22 3.86
CA GLN A 96 7.50 0.89 2.81
C GLN A 96 7.28 2.41 2.78
N PHE A 97 6.05 2.87 3.01
CA PHE A 97 5.71 4.29 3.07
C PHE A 97 6.36 4.98 4.28
N VAL A 98 6.39 4.32 5.44
CA VAL A 98 7.09 4.87 6.63
C VAL A 98 8.61 4.87 6.43
N CYS A 99 9.19 3.82 5.84
CA CYS A 99 10.61 3.79 5.48
C CYS A 99 11.01 4.88 4.49
N MET A 100 10.08 5.36 3.66
CA MET A 100 10.32 6.51 2.79
C MET A 100 10.42 7.83 3.56
N LEU A 101 9.73 7.94 4.70
CA LEU A 101 9.62 9.17 5.48
C LEU A 101 10.60 9.22 6.66
N MET A 102 11.12 8.08 7.10
CA MET A 102 11.95 7.95 8.29
C MET A 102 13.25 7.19 7.98
N GLU A 103 14.37 7.69 8.50
CA GLU A 103 15.69 7.05 8.33
C GLU A 103 15.83 5.76 9.16
N ASP A 104 15.20 5.68 10.34
CA ASP A 104 15.21 4.51 11.23
C ASP A 104 13.76 4.12 11.63
N PRO A 105 13.03 3.41 10.75
CA PRO A 105 11.65 3.05 10.99
C PRO A 105 11.53 1.93 12.03
N PRO A 106 10.52 1.98 12.94
CA PRO A 106 10.25 0.89 13.87
C PRO A 106 9.92 -0.43 13.14
N GLN A 107 9.92 -1.55 13.87
CA GLN A 107 9.52 -2.87 13.35
C GLN A 107 8.17 -2.81 12.59
N GLU A 108 8.10 -3.48 11.44
CA GLU A 108 6.94 -3.49 10.52
C GLU A 108 5.60 -3.79 11.20
N GLU A 109 5.58 -4.76 12.11
CA GLU A 109 4.38 -5.13 12.87
C GLU A 109 3.85 -3.95 13.71
N LYS A 110 4.74 -3.21 14.36
CA LYS A 110 4.38 -2.03 15.16
C LYS A 110 3.87 -0.92 14.26
N VAL A 111 4.58 -0.62 13.17
CA VAL A 111 4.16 0.42 12.22
C VAL A 111 2.76 0.13 11.69
N THR A 112 2.52 -1.10 11.25
CA THR A 112 1.23 -1.54 10.72
C THR A 112 0.12 -1.43 11.76
N LEU A 113 0.37 -1.89 12.99
CA LEU A 113 -0.60 -1.80 14.09
C LEU A 113 -0.96 -0.35 14.42
N TRP A 114 0.03 0.54 14.48
CA TRP A 114 -0.19 1.94 14.83
C TRP A 114 -0.97 2.68 13.74
N MET A 115 -0.59 2.47 12.48
CA MET A 115 -1.26 3.05 11.32
C MET A 115 -2.70 2.56 11.21
N GLU A 116 -2.94 1.27 11.45
CA GLU A 116 -4.28 0.70 11.47
C GLU A 116 -5.15 1.29 12.60
N ARG A 117 -4.59 1.44 13.81
CA ARG A 117 -5.31 2.08 14.92
C ARG A 117 -5.66 3.54 14.62
N ALA A 118 -4.71 4.30 14.06
CA ALA A 118 -4.95 5.69 13.67
C ALA A 118 -6.04 5.81 12.61
N MET A 119 -6.02 4.93 11.61
CA MET A 119 -7.05 4.84 10.57
C MET A 119 -8.43 4.55 11.17
N TRP A 120 -8.56 3.57 12.05
CA TRP A 120 -9.84 3.25 12.70
C TRP A 120 -10.33 4.37 13.61
N ALA A 121 -9.44 5.03 14.34
CA ALA A 121 -9.80 6.21 15.13
C ALA A 121 -10.37 7.32 14.22
N GLY A 122 -9.71 7.61 13.09
CA GLY A 122 -10.22 8.54 12.09
C GLY A 122 -11.58 8.12 11.54
N TRP A 123 -11.77 6.84 11.23
CA TRP A 123 -13.04 6.32 10.74
C TRP A 123 -14.19 6.48 11.75
N LEU A 124 -13.93 6.31 13.05
CA LEU A 124 -14.92 6.62 14.10
C LEU A 124 -15.29 8.11 14.12
N VAL A 125 -14.31 9.00 13.94
CA VAL A 125 -14.58 10.44 13.81
C VAL A 125 -15.45 10.73 12.59
N THR A 126 -15.22 10.06 11.46
CA THR A 126 -16.09 10.15 10.27
C THR A 126 -17.54 9.77 10.58
N ILE A 127 -17.76 8.69 11.33
CA ILE A 127 -19.11 8.28 11.76
C ILE A 127 -19.76 9.38 12.62
N LEU A 128 -19.03 9.90 13.61
CA LEU A 128 -19.53 10.98 14.46
C LEU A 128 -19.91 12.22 13.64
N LYS A 129 -19.07 12.61 12.67
CA LYS A 129 -19.33 13.76 11.80
C LYS A 129 -20.48 13.57 10.81
N LEU A 130 -20.83 12.33 10.45
CA LEU A 130 -21.92 12.07 9.49
C LEU A 130 -23.28 11.90 10.17
N PHE A 131 -23.30 11.36 11.38
CA PHE A 131 -24.54 10.91 12.02
C PHE A 131 -24.87 11.64 13.33
N VAL A 132 -23.94 12.41 13.89
CA VAL A 132 -24.12 13.10 15.18
C VAL A 132 -23.94 14.61 15.08
N LEU A 133 -22.90 15.08 14.37
CA LEU A 133 -22.57 16.50 14.18
C LEU A 133 -23.17 17.02 12.87
#